data_AF-A0A2A5JUT8-F1
#
_entry.id   AF-A0A2A5JUT8-F1
#
_cell.length_a   1.000
_cell.length_b   1.000
_cell.length_c   1.000
_cell.angle_alpha   90.00
_cell.angle_beta   90.00
_cell.angle_gamma   90.00
#
_symmetry.space_group_name_H-M   'P 1'
#
loop_
_entity.id
_entity.type
_entity.pdbx_description
1 polymer ?
#
loop_
_entity_poly.entity_id
_entity_poly.type
_entity_poly.pdbx_seq_one_letter_code
_entity_poly.pdbx_strand_id
1 'polypeptide(L)'
;MKSYYDDQKGMCIEGNFWLVHPQTGEPWNKDSVAQFIDVKAAENKDDSELEAIQQLVIARIKQLAFNKLQSELWRVERAKEHELGHRLSGNEEAAVQARESLQAILQQREAVRIKSDELEKQVQSLSCEADLLNFVIEF
;
A
#
# COMPACT_ATOMS: atom_id res chain seq x y z
N MET A 1 4.97 -7.66 -21.43
CA MET A 1 5.41 -8.30 -22.70
C MET A 1 5.69 -7.16 -23.68
N LYS A 2 6.85 -7.13 -24.36
CA LYS A 2 7.21 -5.98 -25.22
C LYS A 2 6.42 -6.01 -26.54
N SER A 3 5.78 -4.90 -26.89
CA SER A 3 5.21 -4.69 -28.22
C SER A 3 6.34 -4.51 -29.24
N TYR A 4 6.27 -5.22 -30.37
CA TYR A 4 7.27 -5.14 -31.44
C TYR A 4 6.62 -5.38 -32.81
N TYR A 5 7.24 -4.87 -33.86
CA TYR A 5 6.74 -5.00 -35.23
C TYR A 5 7.46 -6.12 -35.98
N ASP A 6 6.70 -6.90 -36.73
CA ASP A 6 7.17 -7.98 -37.61
C ASP A 6 6.65 -7.73 -39.03
N ASP A 7 7.54 -7.65 -40.01
CA ASP A 7 7.18 -7.33 -41.41
C ASP A 7 6.23 -8.35 -42.05
N GLN A 8 6.17 -9.59 -41.55
CA GLN A 8 5.31 -10.65 -42.09
C GLN A 8 3.98 -10.78 -41.34
N LYS A 9 3.95 -10.40 -40.07
CA LYS A 9 2.80 -10.63 -39.18
C LYS A 9 2.13 -9.35 -38.69
N GLY A 10 2.72 -8.19 -38.91
CA GLY A 10 2.25 -6.91 -38.41
C GLY A 10 2.71 -6.62 -36.99
N MET A 11 1.94 -5.82 -36.26
CA MET A 11 2.31 -5.36 -34.92
C MET A 11 1.94 -6.39 -33.85
N CYS A 12 2.89 -6.79 -33.02
CA CYS A 12 2.64 -7.62 -31.84
C CYS A 12 2.22 -6.73 -30.66
N ILE A 13 1.01 -6.95 -30.15
CA ILE A 13 0.42 -6.24 -29.01
C ILE A 13 -0.09 -7.30 -28.04
N GLU A 14 0.45 -7.32 -26.81
CA GLU A 14 0.05 -8.26 -25.75
C GLU A 14 0.11 -9.75 -26.18
N GLY A 15 1.05 -10.09 -27.05
CA GLY A 15 1.24 -11.47 -27.55
C GLY A 15 0.38 -11.84 -28.77
N ASN A 16 -0.48 -10.93 -29.24
CA ASN A 16 -1.28 -11.11 -30.45
C ASN A 16 -0.78 -10.24 -31.60
N PHE A 17 -0.88 -10.75 -32.83
CA PHE A 17 -0.47 -10.01 -34.02
C PHE A 17 -1.66 -9.29 -34.68
N TRP A 18 -1.45 -8.03 -34.99
CA TRP A 18 -2.43 -7.16 -35.61
C TRP A 18 -1.89 -6.63 -36.93
N LEU A 19 -2.63 -6.85 -38.02
CA LEU A 19 -2.27 -6.37 -39.36
C LEU A 19 -2.70 -4.90 -39.61
N VAL A 20 -3.62 -4.41 -38.79
CA VAL A 20 -4.18 -3.06 -38.85
C VAL A 20 -4.06 -2.37 -37.50
N HIS A 21 -3.92 -1.06 -37.53
CA HIS A 21 -3.80 -0.20 -36.37
C HIS A 21 -5.14 -0.16 -35.61
N PRO A 22 -5.18 -0.48 -34.31
CA PRO A 22 -6.44 -0.61 -33.57
C PRO A 22 -7.20 0.70 -33.39
N GLN A 23 -6.51 1.85 -33.38
CA GLN A 23 -7.14 3.16 -33.21
C GLN A 23 -7.57 3.82 -34.53
N THR A 24 -6.82 3.64 -35.62
CA THR A 24 -7.11 4.30 -36.91
C THR A 24 -7.77 3.38 -37.93
N GLY A 25 -7.69 2.06 -37.73
CA GLY A 25 -8.19 1.05 -38.67
C GLY A 25 -7.36 0.89 -39.94
N GLU A 26 -6.26 1.64 -40.06
CA GLU A 26 -5.39 1.62 -41.25
C GLU A 26 -4.28 0.56 -41.13
N PRO A 27 -3.74 0.06 -42.27
CA PRO A 27 -2.58 -0.83 -42.25
C PRO A 27 -1.38 -0.17 -41.54
N TRP A 28 -0.63 -0.97 -40.80
CA TRP A 28 0.59 -0.47 -40.15
C TRP A 28 1.58 0.05 -41.19
N ASN A 29 2.10 1.25 -40.94
CA ASN A 29 3.19 1.85 -41.70
C ASN A 29 4.32 2.21 -40.71
N LYS A 30 5.50 2.53 -41.22
CA LYS A 30 6.68 2.77 -40.37
C LYS A 30 6.46 3.88 -39.34
N ASP A 31 5.70 4.91 -39.72
CA ASP A 31 5.43 6.06 -38.86
C ASP A 31 4.40 5.73 -37.77
N SER A 32 3.32 5.01 -38.11
CA SER A 32 2.28 4.60 -37.17
C SER A 32 2.74 3.53 -36.20
N VAL A 33 3.65 2.64 -36.63
CA VAL A 33 4.35 1.70 -35.74
C VAL A 33 5.22 2.44 -34.72
N ALA A 34 6.05 3.37 -35.18
CA ALA A 34 6.93 4.13 -34.30
C ALA A 34 6.12 4.94 -33.27
N GLN A 35 5.08 5.66 -33.73
CA GLN A 35 4.18 6.40 -32.86
C GLN A 35 3.49 5.50 -31.84
N PHE A 36 2.98 4.34 -32.25
CA PHE A 36 2.29 3.43 -31.34
C PHE A 36 3.24 2.82 -30.30
N ILE A 37 4.47 2.46 -30.70
CA ILE A 37 5.49 1.97 -29.77
C ILE A 37 5.88 3.06 -28.78
N ASP A 38 6.08 4.30 -29.23
CA ASP A 38 6.46 5.42 -28.37
C ASP A 38 5.34 5.78 -27.40
N VAL A 39 4.08 5.84 -27.86
CA VAL A 39 2.90 6.06 -27.00
C VAL A 39 2.76 4.93 -25.99
N LYS A 40 2.87 3.67 -26.41
CA LYS A 40 2.80 2.52 -25.48
C LYS A 40 3.97 2.47 -24.51
N ALA A 41 5.16 2.91 -24.92
CA ALA A 41 6.33 2.99 -24.05
C ALA A 41 6.18 4.11 -23.00
N ALA A 42 5.53 5.22 -23.36
CA ALA A 42 5.18 6.29 -22.44
C ALA A 42 4.10 5.86 -21.44
N GLU A 43 3.03 5.20 -21.90
CA GLU A 43 1.93 4.71 -21.05
C GLU A 43 2.40 3.66 -20.01
N ASN A 44 3.37 2.81 -20.35
CA ASN A 44 3.83 1.74 -19.44
C ASN A 44 4.92 2.17 -18.45
N LYS A 45 5.53 3.36 -18.60
CA LYS A 45 6.62 3.81 -17.74
C LYS A 45 6.15 4.53 -16.48
N ASP A 46 5.12 5.37 -16.58
CA ASP A 46 4.70 6.22 -15.46
C ASP A 46 3.90 5.46 -14.38
N ASP A 47 2.97 4.58 -14.77
CA ASP A 47 2.10 3.92 -13.77
C ASP A 47 2.82 2.82 -12.98
N SER A 48 3.71 2.04 -13.63
CA SER A 48 4.38 0.91 -12.96
C SER A 48 5.42 1.34 -11.94
N GLU A 49 6.13 2.45 -12.16
CA GLU A 49 7.13 2.95 -11.22
C GLU A 49 6.45 3.65 -10.04
N LEU A 50 5.38 4.41 -10.28
CA LEU A 50 4.59 5.05 -9.25
C LEU A 50 3.91 4.03 -8.32
N GLU A 51 3.28 2.99 -8.88
CA GLU A 51 2.71 1.89 -8.11
C GLU A 51 3.76 1.18 -7.24
N ALA A 52 4.97 0.96 -7.77
CA ALA A 52 6.05 0.34 -7.01
C ALA A 52 6.46 1.20 -5.80
N ILE A 53 6.55 2.51 -5.97
CA ILE A 53 6.87 3.45 -4.88
C ILE A 53 5.74 3.51 -3.86
N GLN A 54 4.47 3.55 -4.29
CA GLN A 54 3.32 3.46 -3.39
C GLN A 54 3.38 2.20 -2.51
N GLN A 55 3.68 1.04 -3.09
CA GLN A 55 3.80 -0.21 -2.34
C GLN A 55 4.96 -0.18 -1.33
N LEU A 56 6.09 0.45 -1.67
CA LEU A 56 7.21 0.63 -0.74
C LEU A 56 6.82 1.50 0.46
N VAL A 57 6.12 2.62 0.22
CA VAL A 57 5.66 3.52 1.29
C VAL A 57 4.61 2.81 2.16
N ILE A 58 3.65 2.09 1.57
CA ILE A 58 2.67 1.27 2.30
C ILE A 58 3.37 0.21 3.16
N ALA A 59 4.35 -0.50 2.61
CA ALA A 59 5.12 -1.48 3.36
C ALA A 59 5.85 -0.83 4.55
N ARG A 60 6.37 0.38 4.37
CA ARG A 60 7.02 1.15 5.43
C ARG A 60 6.03 1.58 6.52
N ILE A 61 4.83 2.04 6.16
CA ILE A 61 3.75 2.37 7.11
C ILE A 61 3.44 1.15 7.97
N LYS A 62 3.20 -0.01 7.35
CA LYS A 62 2.89 -1.27 8.05
C LYS A 62 4.02 -1.69 8.99
N GLN A 63 5.27 -1.60 8.54
CA GLN A 63 6.42 -1.94 9.36
C GLN A 63 6.52 -1.05 10.60
N LEU A 64 6.32 0.26 10.45
CA LEU A 64 6.36 1.22 11.56
C LEU A 64 5.20 1.02 12.54
N ALA A 65 3.97 0.81 12.04
CA ALA A 65 2.82 0.48 12.86
C ALA A 65 3.07 -0.81 13.67
N PHE A 66 3.56 -1.86 13.00
CA PHE A 66 3.89 -3.13 13.64
C PHE A 66 4.96 -2.96 14.72
N ASN A 67 6.05 -2.24 14.44
CA ASN A 67 7.12 -1.99 15.42
C ASN A 67 6.59 -1.23 16.64
N LYS A 68 5.74 -0.20 16.43
CA LYS A 68 5.11 0.55 17.53
C LYS A 68 4.24 -0.37 18.38
N LEU A 69 3.33 -1.12 17.75
CA LEU A 69 2.46 -2.08 18.43
C LEU A 69 3.24 -3.18 19.15
N GLN A 70 4.36 -3.64 18.60
CA GLN A 70 5.17 -4.68 19.24
C GLN A 70 5.94 -4.11 20.44
N SER A 71 6.49 -2.90 20.32
CA SER A 71 7.21 -2.22 21.42
C SER A 71 6.33 -1.95 22.64
N GLU A 72 5.01 -1.88 22.46
CA GLU A 72 4.03 -1.64 23.52
C GLU A 72 3.34 -2.92 24.03
N LEU A 73 3.66 -4.09 23.47
CA LEU A 73 2.99 -5.35 23.83
C LEU A 73 3.13 -5.67 25.33
N TRP A 74 4.31 -5.42 25.90
CA TRP A 74 4.56 -5.63 27.33
C TRP A 74 3.62 -4.82 28.23
N ARG A 75 3.15 -3.64 27.78
CA ARG A 75 2.19 -2.81 28.54
C ARG A 75 0.84 -3.50 28.64
N VAL A 76 0.43 -4.17 27.56
CA VAL A 76 -0.81 -4.97 27.51
C VAL A 76 -0.70 -6.19 28.42
N GLU A 77 0.42 -6.92 28.33
CA GLU A 77 0.67 -8.10 29.16
C GLU A 77 0.64 -7.74 30.65
N ARG A 78 1.39 -6.71 31.04
CA ARG A 78 1.40 -6.22 32.42
C ARG A 78 0.01 -5.78 32.89
N ALA A 79 -0.73 -5.02 32.08
CA ALA A 79 -2.08 -4.59 32.46
C ALA A 79 -3.06 -5.78 32.63
N LYS A 80 -2.95 -6.83 31.80
CA LYS A 80 -3.72 -8.07 31.96
C LYS A 80 -3.34 -8.82 33.24
N GLU A 81 -2.05 -8.92 33.54
CA GLU A 81 -1.57 -9.56 34.78
C GLU A 81 -2.09 -8.84 36.03
N HIS A 82 -2.08 -7.51 36.03
CA HIS A 82 -2.63 -6.71 37.13
C HIS A 82 -4.14 -6.94 37.31
N GLU A 83 -4.91 -6.91 36.22
CA GLU A 83 -6.37 -7.16 36.27
C GLU A 83 -6.67 -8.55 36.81
N LEU A 84 -5.94 -9.56 36.34
CA LEU A 84 -6.08 -10.93 36.79
C LEU A 84 -5.69 -11.08 38.27
N GLY A 85 -4.59 -10.45 38.70
CA GLY A 85 -4.13 -10.47 40.08
C GLY A 85 -5.16 -9.90 41.05
N HIS A 86 -5.75 -8.76 40.72
CA HIS A 86 -6.81 -8.15 41.54
C HIS A 86 -8.07 -9.02 41.59
N ARG A 87 -8.50 -9.58 40.46
CA ARG A 87 -9.64 -10.51 40.41
C ARG A 87 -9.40 -11.74 41.27
N LEU A 88 -8.21 -12.35 41.20
CA LEU A 88 -7.87 -13.54 42.00
C LEU A 88 -7.77 -13.24 43.50
N SER A 89 -7.35 -12.02 43.88
CA SER A 89 -7.34 -11.58 45.27
C SER A 89 -8.71 -11.23 45.86
N GLY A 90 -9.77 -11.22 45.03
CA GLY A 90 -11.12 -10.81 45.44
C GLY A 90 -11.28 -9.30 45.66
N ASN A 91 -10.33 -8.49 45.17
CA ASN A 91 -10.41 -7.02 45.23
C ASN A 91 -11.07 -6.49 43.95
N GLU A 92 -12.41 -6.48 43.96
CA GLU A 92 -13.21 -6.16 42.77
C GLU A 92 -13.05 -4.69 42.34
N GLU A 93 -12.91 -3.76 43.28
CA GLU A 93 -12.69 -2.33 42.97
C GLU A 93 -11.38 -2.12 42.22
N ALA A 94 -10.29 -2.73 42.69
CA ALA A 94 -9.00 -2.66 42.01
C ALA A 94 -9.02 -3.39 40.65
N ALA A 95 -9.80 -4.49 40.53
CA ALA A 95 -9.96 -5.20 39.27
C ALA A 95 -10.69 -4.36 38.21
N VAL A 96 -11.71 -3.57 38.60
CA VAL A 96 -12.40 -2.64 37.71
C VAL A 96 -11.44 -1.55 37.22
N GLN A 97 -10.68 -0.92 38.12
CA GLN A 97 -9.71 0.11 37.73
C GLN A 97 -8.62 -0.44 36.79
N ALA A 98 -8.10 -1.63 37.07
CA ALA A 98 -7.13 -2.29 36.20
C ALA A 98 -7.71 -2.62 34.82
N ARG A 99 -9.00 -3.00 34.73
CA ARG A 99 -9.69 -3.25 33.48
C ARG A 99 -9.87 -1.97 32.64
N GLU A 100 -10.24 -0.87 33.27
CA GLU A 100 -10.34 0.43 32.59
C GLU A 100 -8.99 0.87 32.04
N SER A 101 -7.91 0.71 32.82
CA SER A 101 -6.56 0.99 32.35
C SER A 101 -6.15 0.09 31.18
N LEU A 102 -6.49 -1.21 31.22
CA LEU A 102 -6.25 -2.13 30.11
C LEU A 102 -7.02 -1.68 28.86
N GLN A 103 -8.28 -1.28 29.01
CA GLN A 103 -9.11 -0.81 27.90
C GLN A 103 -8.52 0.46 27.25
N ALA A 104 -8.02 1.40 28.05
CA ALA A 104 -7.35 2.61 27.54
C ALA A 104 -6.10 2.25 26.70
N ILE A 105 -5.29 1.29 27.15
CA ILE A 105 -4.12 0.81 26.39
C ILE A 105 -4.56 0.16 25.08
N LEU A 106 -5.62 -0.65 25.10
CA LEU A 106 -6.14 -1.29 23.88
C LEU A 106 -6.71 -0.26 22.89
N GLN A 107 -7.37 0.79 23.37
CA GLN A 107 -7.84 1.89 22.53
C GLN A 107 -6.70 2.65 21.86
N GLN A 108 -5.61 2.91 22.58
CA GLN A 108 -4.41 3.55 22.00
C GLN A 108 -3.81 2.70 20.87
N ARG A 109 -3.76 1.37 21.06
CA ARG A 109 -3.29 0.45 20.02
C ARG A 109 -4.20 0.41 18.80
N GLU A 110 -5.51 0.43 19.03
CA GLU A 110 -6.48 0.47 17.94
C GLU A 110 -6.37 1.78 17.15
N ALA A 111 -6.10 2.90 17.82
CA ALA A 111 -5.83 4.17 17.15
C ALA A 111 -4.62 4.09 16.22
N VAL A 112 -3.54 3.39 16.60
CA VAL A 112 -2.38 3.16 15.72
C VAL A 112 -2.77 2.32 14.50
N ARG A 113 -3.60 1.28 14.67
CA ARG A 113 -4.10 0.44 13.55
C ARG A 113 -4.94 1.27 12.58
N ILE A 114 -5.90 2.03 13.10
CA ILE A 114 -6.75 2.93 12.30
C ILE A 114 -5.89 3.95 11.56
N LYS A 115 -4.88 4.52 12.23
CA LYS A 115 -3.97 5.49 11.61
C LYS A 115 -3.14 4.87 10.49
N SER A 116 -2.69 3.63 10.63
CA SER A 116 -2.04 2.88 9.56
C SER A 116 -2.96 2.76 8.34
N ASP A 117 -4.21 2.32 8.56
CA ASP A 117 -5.20 2.17 7.47
C ASP A 117 -5.49 3.51 6.77
N GLU A 118 -5.52 4.63 7.51
CA GLU A 118 -5.68 5.97 6.95
C GLU A 118 -4.48 6.40 6.09
N LEU A 119 -3.26 6.21 6.59
CA LEU A 119 -2.03 6.56 5.87
C LEU A 119 -1.89 5.73 4.59
N GLU A 120 -2.26 4.45 4.61
CA GLU A 120 -2.29 3.60 3.41
C GLU A 120 -3.23 4.15 2.34
N LYS A 121 -4.44 4.57 2.73
CA LYS A 121 -5.40 5.17 1.80
C LYS A 121 -4.89 6.50 1.24
N GLN A 122 -4.23 7.31 2.05
CA GLN A 122 -3.62 8.56 1.59
C GLN A 122 -2.56 8.29 0.52
N VAL A 123 -1.66 7.34 0.76
CA VAL A 123 -0.63 6.96 -0.20
C VAL A 123 -1.22 6.45 -1.51
N GLN A 124 -2.27 5.62 -1.46
CA GLN A 124 -2.97 5.13 -2.65
C GLN A 124 -3.66 6.25 -3.45
N SER A 125 -4.00 7.37 -2.82
CA SER A 125 -4.62 8.51 -3.49
C SER A 125 -3.61 9.46 -4.16
N LEU A 126 -2.32 9.30 -3.88
CA LEU A 126 -1.28 10.13 -4.48
C LEU A 126 -0.94 9.66 -5.88
N SER A 127 -1.03 10.57 -6.85
CA SER A 127 -0.72 10.33 -8.26
C SER A 127 0.63 10.92 -8.70
N CYS A 128 1.42 11.43 -7.76
CA CYS A 128 2.70 12.06 -8.05
C CYS A 128 3.84 11.41 -7.24
N GLU A 129 4.95 11.11 -7.92
CA GLU A 129 6.15 10.54 -7.29
C GLU A 129 6.75 11.47 -6.23
N ALA A 130 6.80 12.78 -6.52
CA ALA A 130 7.37 13.76 -5.59
C ALA A 130 6.59 13.81 -4.26
N ASP A 131 5.28 13.63 -4.30
CA ASP A 131 4.45 13.61 -3.10
C ASP A 131 4.66 12.32 -2.30
N LEU A 132 4.89 11.19 -2.98
CA LEU A 132 5.19 9.90 -2.34
C LEU A 132 6.55 9.92 -1.64
N LEU A 133 7.58 10.50 -2.27
CA LEU A 133 8.93 10.60 -1.69
C LEU A 133 8.99 11.54 -0.48
N ASN A 134 8.13 12.55 -0.45
CA ASN A 134 8.02 13.50 0.66
C ASN A 134 6.97 13.10 1.70
N PHE A 135 6.33 11.94 1.54
CA PHE A 135 5.26 11.50 2.45
C PHE A 135 5.80 11.23 3.86
N VAL A 136 5.30 11.98 4.84
CA VAL A 136 5.72 11.86 6.24
C VAL A 136 4.81 10.86 6.96
N ILE A 137 5.41 9.85 7.59
CA ILE A 137 4.70 8.81 8.35
C ILE A 137 4.80 9.12 9.84
N GLU A 138 3.68 9.47 10.47
CA GLU A 138 3.58 9.77 11.90
C GLU A 138 2.46 8.97 12.59
N PHE A 139 2.78 8.42 13.77
CA PHE A 139 1.91 7.57 14.58
C PHE A 139 1.81 8.06 16.02
#